data_AF-A0A958NHE3-F1
#
_entry.id   AF-A0A958NHE3-F1
#
_cell.length_a   1.000
_cell.length_b   1.000
_cell.length_c   1.000
_cell.angle_alpha   90.00
_cell.angle_beta   90.00
_cell.angle_gamma   90.00
#
_symmetry.space_group_name_H-M   'P 1'
#
loop_
_entity.id
_entity.type
_entity.pdbx_description
1 polymer ?
#
loop_
_entity_poly.entity_id
_entity_poly.type
_entity_poly.pdbx_seq_one_letter_code
_entity_poly.pdbx_strand_id
1 'polypeptide(L)'
;MSTSYMSTSIKNNFNLLSKRVKLRNTLGSYRNASKTEYNLPKASKKQLSNIAKQIREEHRVRMAKVVVITIILFLVLVSAFLTLRGGTIELLTY
;
A
#
# COMPACT_ATOMS: atom_id res chain seq x y z
N MET A 1 29.77 -4.38 -10.91
CA MET A 1 29.31 -3.17 -10.20
C MET A 1 28.79 -3.58 -8.82
N SER A 2 29.49 -3.37 -7.69
CA SER A 2 28.80 -3.55 -6.39
C SER A 2 29.48 -2.96 -5.15
N THR A 3 30.81 -3.00 -4.99
CA THR A 3 31.44 -2.67 -3.69
C THR A 3 31.48 -1.16 -3.40
N SER A 4 31.77 -0.33 -4.42
CA SER A 4 31.87 1.13 -4.25
C SER A 4 30.50 1.79 -4.03
N TYR A 5 29.46 1.30 -4.72
CA TYR A 5 28.08 1.76 -4.54
C TYR A 5 27.51 1.36 -3.18
N MET A 6 27.81 0.14 -2.70
CA MET A 6 27.39 -0.33 -1.38
C MET A 6 28.04 0.50 -0.26
N SER A 7 29.35 0.78 -0.36
CA SER A 7 30.07 1.66 0.58
C SER A 7 29.48 3.08 0.61
N THR A 8 29.14 3.63 -0.55
CA THR A 8 28.53 4.96 -0.67
C THR A 8 27.14 5.00 -0.06
N SER A 9 26.31 3.98 -0.33
CA SER A 9 24.98 3.85 0.24
C SER A 9 25.03 3.73 1.76
N ILE A 10 25.95 2.94 2.32
CA ILE A 10 26.13 2.80 3.76
C ILE A 10 26.53 4.14 4.39
N LYS A 11 27.52 4.85 3.82
CA LYS A 11 27.94 6.17 4.30
C LYS A 11 26.82 7.21 4.26
N ASN A 12 26.03 7.21 3.20
CA ASN A 12 24.88 8.12 3.07
C ASN A 12 23.81 7.82 4.13
N ASN A 13 23.52 6.55 4.41
CA ASN A 13 22.58 6.17 5.46
C ASN A 13 23.03 6.64 6.85
N PHE A 14 24.31 6.48 7.19
CA PHE A 14 24.85 7.01 8.45
C PHE A 14 24.75 8.54 8.55
N ASN A 15 24.97 9.26 7.44
CA ASN A 15 24.84 10.71 7.41
C ASN A 15 23.37 11.18 7.51
N LEU A 16 22.40 10.34 7.15
CA LEU A 16 20.98 10.62 7.33
C LEU A 16 20.53 10.38 8.78
N LEU A 17 21.14 9.42 9.49
CA LEU A 17 20.88 9.18 10.91
C LEU A 17 21.22 10.41 11.77
N SER A 18 22.37 11.05 11.53
CA SER A 18 22.75 12.28 12.25
C SER A 18 21.81 13.46 11.97
N LYS A 19 21.17 13.47 10.80
CA LYS A 19 20.22 14.51 10.36
C LYS A 19 18.77 14.17 10.71
N ARG A 20 18.48 12.99 11.28
CA ARG A 20 17.14 12.50 11.59
C ARG A 20 16.32 13.48 12.44
N VAL A 21 16.93 14.09 13.45
CA VAL A 21 16.25 15.05 14.34
C VAL A 21 15.87 16.32 13.58
N LYS A 22 16.74 16.81 12.69
CA LYS A 22 16.46 17.98 11.84
C LYS A 22 15.38 17.67 10.80
N LEU A 23 15.47 16.51 10.16
CA LEU A 23 14.51 16.05 9.15
C LEU A 23 13.12 15.74 9.74
N ARG A 24 13.05 15.29 11.01
CA ARG A 24 11.80 15.04 11.73
C ARG A 24 10.86 16.24 11.73
N ASN A 25 11.41 17.45 11.76
CA ASN A 25 10.64 18.69 11.81
C ASN A 25 10.60 19.43 10.45
N THR A 26 11.28 18.91 9.42
CA THR A 26 11.37 19.57 8.10
C THR A 26 10.43 18.92 7.07
N LEU A 27 10.22 17.61 7.15
CA LEU A 27 9.37 16.86 6.19
C LEU A 27 7.89 16.80 6.58
N GLY A 28 7.55 17.22 7.80
CA GLY A 28 6.18 17.48 8.21
C GLY A 28 6.11 18.88 8.78
N SER A 29 5.35 19.78 8.14
CA SER A 29 4.98 21.09 8.67
C SER A 29 4.03 20.93 9.87
N TYR A 30 4.45 20.15 10.87
CA TYR A 30 3.72 19.88 12.09
C TYR A 30 4.47 20.55 13.24
N ARG A 31 4.53 21.88 13.16
CA ARG A 31 4.74 22.72 14.33
C ARG A 31 3.42 22.69 15.12
N ASN A 32 3.18 21.57 15.80
CA ASN A 32 2.02 21.32 16.65
C ASN A 32 2.01 22.32 17.81
N ALA A 33 1.21 23.38 17.69
CA ALA A 33 0.69 24.12 18.83
C ALA A 33 -0.85 24.23 18.76
N SER A 34 -1.44 24.26 17.57
CA SER A 34 -2.88 24.08 17.41
C SER A 34 -3.15 22.65 16.95
N LYS A 35 -3.71 21.83 17.85
CA LYS A 35 -4.52 20.70 17.40
C LYS A 35 -5.60 21.32 16.51
N THR A 36 -5.78 20.82 15.30
CA THR A 36 -6.95 21.21 14.49
C THR A 36 -8.17 20.75 15.26
N GLU A 37 -8.77 21.65 16.03
CA GLU A 37 -10.02 21.40 16.73
C GLU A 37 -11.11 21.36 15.68
N TYR A 38 -11.45 20.15 15.26
CA TYR A 38 -12.57 19.95 14.36
C TYR A 38 -13.85 20.28 15.14
N ASN A 39 -14.49 21.39 14.79
CA ASN A 39 -15.86 21.74 15.22
C ASN A 39 -16.86 20.80 14.54
N LEU A 40 -16.77 19.51 14.83
CA LEU A 40 -17.75 18.53 14.39
C LEU A 40 -19.03 18.75 15.20
N PRO A 41 -20.21 18.76 14.55
CA PRO A 41 -21.45 18.72 15.30
C PRO A 41 -21.44 17.51 16.22
N LYS A 42 -21.92 17.65 17.47
CA LYS A 42 -22.06 16.54 18.41
C LYS A 42 -23.02 15.50 17.80
N ALA A 43 -22.45 14.53 17.09
CA ALA A 43 -23.23 13.50 16.41
C ALA A 43 -23.95 12.65 17.46
N SER A 44 -25.25 12.44 17.29
CA SER A 44 -26.00 11.52 18.13
C SER A 44 -25.45 10.11 17.93
N LYS A 45 -25.39 9.30 19.01
CA LYS A 45 -24.94 7.89 18.95
C LYS A 45 -25.65 7.09 17.85
N LYS A 46 -26.92 7.42 17.57
CA LYS A 46 -27.72 6.81 16.49
C LYS A 46 -27.22 7.19 15.08
N GLN A 47 -26.77 8.43 14.89
CA GLN A 47 -26.23 8.87 13.61
C GLN A 47 -24.88 8.20 13.32
N LEU A 48 -24.01 8.11 14.33
CA LEU A 48 -22.74 7.39 14.25
C LEU A 48 -22.95 5.91 13.89
N SER A 49 -23.91 5.22 14.52
CA SER A 49 -24.20 3.82 14.19
C SER A 49 -24.74 3.63 12.77
N ASN A 50 -25.52 4.60 12.26
CA ASN A 50 -26.06 4.52 10.90
C ASN A 50 -24.97 4.75 9.86
N ILE A 51 -24.08 5.72 10.09
CA ILE A 51 -22.91 5.96 9.23
C ILE A 51 -22.00 4.73 9.20
N ALA A 52 -21.73 4.13 10.36
CA ALA A 52 -20.91 2.92 10.45
C ALA A 52 -21.51 1.74 9.66
N LYS A 53 -22.84 1.58 9.69
CA LYS A 53 -23.55 0.55 8.91
C LYS A 53 -23.42 0.81 7.40
N GLN A 54 -23.69 2.04 6.95
CA GLN A 54 -23.57 2.41 5.54
C GLN A 54 -22.16 2.18 5.00
N ILE A 55 -21.13 2.62 5.73
CA ILE A 55 -19.73 2.39 5.36
C ILE A 55 -19.42 0.90 5.22
N ARG A 56 -19.93 0.07 6.14
CA ARG A 56 -19.71 -1.38 6.11
C ARG A 56 -20.37 -2.05 4.91
N GLU A 57 -21.58 -1.61 4.54
CA GLU A 57 -22.32 -2.11 3.39
C GLU A 57 -21.63 -1.73 2.07
N GLU A 58 -21.25 -0.47 1.92
CA GLU A 58 -20.49 0.01 0.76
C GLU A 58 -19.15 -0.72 0.61
N HIS A 59 -18.45 -0.91 1.73
CA HIS A 59 -17.19 -1.64 1.75
C HIS A 59 -17.38 -3.11 1.33
N ARG A 60 -18.45 -3.77 1.77
CA ARG A 60 -18.75 -5.15 1.37
C ARG A 60 -18.95 -5.27 -0.14
N VAL A 61 -19.73 -4.36 -0.74
CA VAL A 61 -19.96 -4.35 -2.19
C VAL A 61 -18.67 -4.06 -2.95
N ARG A 62 -17.86 -3.11 -2.48
CA ARG A 62 -16.56 -2.79 -3.08
C ARG A 62 -15.62 -3.99 -3.03
N MET A 63 -15.52 -4.65 -1.87
CA MET A 63 -14.67 -5.82 -1.70
C MET A 63 -15.12 -6.99 -2.57
N ALA A 64 -16.42 -7.22 -2.74
CA ALA A 64 -16.92 -8.23 -3.66
C ALA A 64 -16.45 -7.98 -5.10
N LYS A 65 -16.51 -6.72 -5.57
CA LYS A 65 -15.99 -6.36 -6.91
C LYS A 65 -14.49 -6.60 -7.03
N VAL A 66 -13.71 -6.22 -6.00
CA VAL A 66 -12.26 -6.44 -5.97
C VAL A 66 -11.93 -7.94 -6.03
N VAL A 67 -12.65 -8.77 -5.26
CA VAL A 67 -12.45 -10.22 -5.25
C VAL A 67 -12.73 -10.82 -6.64
N VAL A 68 -13.82 -10.42 -7.30
CA VAL A 68 -14.14 -10.90 -8.66
C VAL A 68 -13.03 -10.56 -9.65
N ILE A 69 -12.56 -9.31 -9.67
CA ILE A 69 -11.46 -8.88 -10.55
C ILE A 69 -10.18 -9.66 -10.25
N THR A 70 -9.88 -9.88 -8.97
CA THR A 70 -8.69 -10.62 -8.54
C THR A 70 -8.73 -12.08 -9.01
N ILE A 71 -9.90 -12.73 -8.93
CA ILE A 71 -10.09 -14.10 -9.43
C ILE A 71 -9.86 -14.16 -10.93
N ILE A 72 -10.43 -13.23 -11.69
CA ILE A 72 -10.26 -13.17 -13.15
C ILE A 72 -8.77 -13.00 -13.50
N LEU A 73 -8.10 -12.04 -12.86
CA LEU A 73 -6.67 -11.79 -13.06
C LEU A 73 -5.83 -13.01 -12.72
N PHE A 74 -6.16 -13.72 -11.63
CA PHE A 74 -5.48 -14.94 -11.22
C PHE A 74 -5.65 -16.05 -12.26
N LEU A 75 -6.85 -16.26 -12.80
CA LEU A 75 -7.10 -17.25 -13.85
C LEU A 75 -6.28 -16.97 -15.12
N VAL A 76 -6.17 -15.70 -15.53
CA VAL A 76 -5.34 -15.28 -16.66
C VAL A 76 -3.85 -15.56 -16.40
N LEU A 77 -3.38 -15.31 -15.18
CA LEU A 77 -2.00 -15.63 -14.79
C LEU A 77 -1.74 -17.15 -14.82
N VAL A 78 -2.67 -17.95 -14.31
CA VAL A 78 -2.56 -19.41 -14.33
C VAL A 78 -2.55 -19.93 -15.76
N SER A 79 -3.44 -19.43 -16.64
CA SER A 79 -3.47 -19.87 -18.04
C SER A 79 -2.17 -19.51 -18.78
N ALA A 80 -1.67 -18.29 -18.59
CA ALA A 80 -0.38 -17.86 -19.15
C ALA A 80 0.80 -18.70 -18.64
N PHE A 81 0.78 -19.08 -17.36
CA PHE A 81 1.82 -19.93 -16.79
C PHE A 81 1.79 -21.35 -17.38
N LEU A 82 0.59 -21.91 -17.58
CA LEU A 82 0.42 -23.24 -18.17
C LEU A 82 0.83 -23.28 -19.64
N THR A 83 0.50 -22.25 -20.44
CA THR A 83 0.93 -22.18 -21.84
C THR A 83 2.44 -22.05 -21.97
N LEU A 84 3.08 -21.24 -21.11
CA LEU A 84 4.55 -21.14 -21.06
C LEU A 84 5.20 -22.49 -20.69
N ARG A 85 4.61 -23.23 -19.74
CA ARG A 85 5.08 -24.56 -19.35
C ARG A 85 4.87 -25.60 -20.47
N GLY A 86 3.75 -25.55 -21.17
CA GLY A 86 3.48 -26.44 -22.31
C GLY A 86 4.47 -26.22 -23.45
N GLY A 87 4.71 -24.96 -23.83
CA GLY A 87 5.66 -24.61 -24.89
C GLY A 87 7.13 -24.95 -24.54
N THR A 88 7.51 -24.89 -23.26
CA THR A 88 8.86 -25.32 -22.83
C THR A 88 9.05 -26.84 -22.88
N ILE A 89 8.00 -27.64 -22.64
CA ILE A 89 8.07 -29.10 -22.78
C ILE A 89 8.19 -29.50 -24.27
N GLU A 90 7.46 -28.84 -25.17
CA GLU A 90 7.55 -29.10 -26.61
C GLU A 90 8.92 -28.71 -27.20
N LEU A 91 9.52 -27.60 -26.75
CA LEU A 91 10.86 -27.14 -27.18
C LEU A 91 12.02 -28.01 -26.65
N LEU A 92 11.83 -28.74 -25.55
CA LEU A 92 12.85 -29.64 -24.98
C LEU A 92 12.76 -31.08 -25.53
N THR A 93 11.68 -31.40 -26.26
CA THR A 93 11.43 -32.75 -26.81
C THR A 93 11.81 -32.85 -28.31
N TYR A 94 12.15 -31.73 -28.94
CA TYR A 94 12.80 -31.65 -30.26
C TYR A 94 14.29 -31.34 -30.11
#